data_AF-A0A7J5L918-F1
#
_entry.id   AF-A0A7J5L918-F1
#
_cell.length_a   1.000
_cell.length_b   1.000
_cell.length_c   1.000
_cell.angle_alpha   90.00
_cell.angle_beta   90.00
_cell.angle_gamma   90.00
#
_symmetry.space_group_name_H-M   'P 1'
#
loop_
_entity.id
_entity.type
_entity.pdbx_description
1 polymer ?
#
loop_
_entity_poly.entity_id
_entity_poly.type
_entity_poly.pdbx_seq_one_letter_code
_entity_poly.pdbx_strand_id
1 'polypeptide(L)' 'MNKDILKKELDKLGVNPNEYSLNGNIESDKIVLYQNYSKWEVFYFDERGGRNCEKVFCNEEDACLYIYELFKSNK' A
#
# COMPACT_ATOMS: atom_id res chain seq x y z
N MET A 1 -5.98 10.27 5.34
CA MET A 1 -4.57 10.60 5.07
C MET A 1 -4.30 10.61 3.57
N ASN A 2 -3.14 11.04 3.10
CA ASN A 2 -2.71 10.85 1.70
C ASN A 2 -1.37 10.09 1.67
N LYS A 3 -0.89 9.72 0.47
CA LYS A 3 0.36 8.94 0.30
C LYS A 3 1.60 9.59 0.92
N ASP A 4 1.69 10.92 0.93
CA ASP A 4 2.83 11.63 1.52
C ASP A 4 2.82 11.59 3.04
N ILE A 5 1.63 11.67 3.65
CA ILE A 5 1.44 11.48 5.10
C ILE A 5 1.70 10.02 5.45
N LEU A 6 1.16 9.07 4.68
CA LEU A 6 1.37 7.64 4.88
C LEU A 6 2.85 7.29 4.91
N LYS A 7 3.63 7.77 3.94
CA LYS A 7 5.08 7.54 3.88
C LYS A 7 5.77 7.96 5.18
N LYS A 8 5.47 9.16 5.68
CA LYS A 8 6.04 9.67 6.95
C LYS A 8 5.64 8.82 8.15
N GLU A 9 4.40 8.33 8.19
CA GLU A 9 3.94 7.46 9.29
C GLU A 9 4.59 6.07 9.22
N LEU A 10 4.77 5.50 8.02
CA LEU A 10 5.52 4.25 7.83
C LEU A 10 6.99 4.40 8.20
N ASP A 11 7.62 5.52 7.85
CA ASP A 11 8.99 5.85 8.26
C ASP A 11 9.12 5.95 9.80
N LYS A 12 8.15 6.57 10.49
CA LYS A 12 8.09 6.61 11.96
C LYS A 12 7.86 5.24 12.58
N LEU A 13 7.08 4.39 11.91
CA LEU A 13 6.93 2.98 12.27
C LEU A 13 8.20 2.18 11.93
N GLY A 14 9.21 2.72 11.24
CA GLY A 14 10.41 1.97 10.87
C GLY A 14 10.12 0.81 9.90
N VAL A 15 9.06 0.94 9.10
CA VAL A 15 8.78 0.01 7.98
C VAL A 15 9.84 0.21 6.91
N ASN A 16 10.35 -0.87 6.32
CA ASN A 16 11.35 -0.74 5.28
C ASN A 16 10.70 -0.21 3.99
N PRO A 17 11.22 0.85 3.35
CA PRO A 17 10.70 1.37 2.09
C PRO A 17 10.62 0.35 0.95
N ASN A 18 11.34 -0.78 1.05
CA ASN A 18 11.24 -1.88 0.09
C ASN A 18 10.00 -2.76 0.26
N GLU A 19 9.26 -2.65 1.37
CA GLU A 19 8.05 -3.47 1.63
C GLU A 19 6.79 -2.90 0.98
N TYR A 20 6.84 -1.67 0.45
CA TYR A 20 5.67 -1.01 -0.12
C TYR A 20 5.98 -0.16 -1.37
N SER A 21 4.96 0.08 -2.17
CA SER A 21 5.00 0.97 -3.35
C SER A 21 3.76 1.86 -3.36
N LEU A 22 3.94 3.14 -3.01
CA LEU A 22 2.83 4.12 -2.93
C LEU A 22 2.58 4.89 -4.23
N ASN A 23 3.43 4.70 -5.24
CA ASN A 23 3.41 5.45 -6.49
C ASN A 23 2.77 4.66 -7.65
N GLY A 24 2.17 3.50 -7.36
CA GLY A 24 1.59 2.62 -8.38
C GLY A 24 2.59 1.75 -9.13
N ASN A 25 3.87 1.74 -8.73
CA ASN A 25 4.85 0.83 -9.29
C ASN A 25 4.54 -0.60 -8.82
N ILE A 26 4.29 -1.49 -9.77
CA ILE A 26 4.07 -2.91 -9.50
C ILE A 26 5.45 -3.57 -9.39
N GLU A 27 5.89 -3.76 -8.15
CA GLU A 27 7.16 -4.40 -7.82
C GLU A 27 6.90 -5.63 -6.97
N SER A 28 7.63 -6.70 -7.25
CA SER A 28 7.51 -7.97 -6.53
C SER A 28 7.87 -7.81 -5.05
N ASP A 29 7.19 -8.60 -4.22
CA ASP A 29 7.36 -8.66 -2.77
C ASP A 29 7.02 -7.35 -2.05
N LYS A 30 6.01 -6.62 -2.55
CA LYS A 30 5.57 -5.34 -1.97
C LYS A 30 4.06 -5.22 -1.82
N ILE A 31 3.64 -4.44 -0.82
CA ILE A 31 2.30 -3.87 -0.75
C ILE A 31 2.21 -2.69 -1.71
N VAL A 32 1.38 -2.80 -2.72
CA VAL A 32 1.21 -1.79 -3.78
C VAL A 32 -0.07 -1.02 -3.53
N LEU A 33 0.03 0.31 -3.52
CA LEU A 33 -1.08 1.23 -3.70
C LEU A 33 -1.17 1.59 -5.18
N TYR A 34 -2.25 1.19 -5.83
CA TYR A 34 -2.47 1.37 -7.26
C TYR A 34 -3.72 2.20 -7.52
N GLN A 35 -3.60 3.24 -8.34
CA GLN A 35 -4.75 4.05 -8.74
C GLN A 35 -5.30 3.52 -10.07
N ASN A 36 -6.50 2.95 -10.03
CA ASN A 36 -7.21 2.44 -11.20
C ASN A 36 -8.42 3.33 -11.51
N TYR A 37 -8.26 4.27 -12.45
CA TYR A 37 -9.25 5.31 -12.75
C TYR A 37 -9.70 6.08 -11.48
N SER A 38 -10.96 5.90 -11.08
CA SER A 38 -11.57 6.53 -9.90
C SER A 38 -11.46 5.70 -8.62
N LYS A 39 -10.81 4.54 -8.69
CA LYS A 39 -10.66 3.62 -7.56
C LYS A 39 -9.20 3.48 -7.15
N TRP A 40 -9.03 3.10 -5.90
CA TRP A 40 -7.74 2.80 -5.29
C TRP A 40 -7.70 1.33 -4.91
N GLU A 41 -6.67 0.63 -5.36
CA GLU A 41 -6.48 -0.79 -5.12
C GLU A 41 -5.25 -0.96 -4.23
N VAL A 42 -5.36 -1.78 -3.20
CA VAL A 42 -4.26 -2.19 -2.34
C VAL A 42 -4.12 -3.69 -2.44
N PHE A 43 -2.93 -4.16 -2.79
CA PHE A 43 -2.65 -5.59 -2.92
C PHE A 43 -1.18 -5.87 -2.65
N TYR A 44 -0.88 -7.08 -2.21
CA TYR A 44 0.48 -7.62 -2.22
C TYR A 44 0.78 -8.19 -3.60
N PHE A 45 1.88 -7.76 -4.22
CA PHE A 45 2.32 -8.30 -5.51
C PHE A 45 3.44 -9.31 -5.28
N ASP A 46 3.19 -10.58 -5.58
CA ASP A 46 4.17 -11.64 -5.39
C ASP A 46 5.15 -11.77 -6.57
N GLU A 47 6.24 -12.50 -6.36
CA GLU A 47 7.29 -12.76 -7.36
C GLU A 47 6.81 -13.52 -8.61
N ARG A 48 5.65 -14.18 -8.53
CA ARG A 48 5.05 -14.97 -9.62
C ARG A 48 4.05 -14.15 -10.43
N GLY A 49 3.90 -12.87 -10.10
CA GLY A 49 2.95 -11.94 -10.74
C GLY A 49 1.53 -12.02 -10.19
N GLY A 50 1.32 -12.70 -9.06
CA GLY A 50 0.04 -12.79 -8.38
C GLY A 50 -0.26 -11.54 -7.55
N ARG A 51 -1.53 -11.12 -7.59
CA ARG A 51 -2.09 -10.08 -6.72
C ARG A 51 -2.83 -10.75 -5.57
N ASN A 52 -2.33 -10.58 -4.36
CA ASN A 52 -2.90 -11.18 -3.15
C ASN A 52 -3.46 -10.10 -2.22
N CYS A 53 -4.38 -10.49 -1.34
CA CYS A 53 -4.99 -9.59 -0.33
C CYS A 53 -5.58 -8.31 -0.93
N GLU A 54 -6.18 -8.41 -2.12
CA GLU A 54 -6.69 -7.26 -2.85
C GLU A 54 -7.88 -6.60 -2.14
N LYS A 55 -7.76 -5.30 -1.92
CA LYS A 55 -8.80 -4.42 -1.38
C LYS A 55 -8.98 -3.23 -2.30
N VAL A 56 -10.24 -2.84 -2.53
CA VAL A 56 -10.60 -1.73 -3.41
C VAL A 56 -11.34 -0.66 -2.62
N PHE A 57 -10.97 0.60 -2.84
CA PHE A 57 -11.48 1.78 -2.16
C PHE A 57 -11.92 2.83 -3.16
N CYS A 58 -12.86 3.70 -2.76
CA CYS A 58 -13.36 4.79 -3.59
C CYS A 58 -12.52 6.07 -3.51
N ASN A 59 -11.57 6.15 -2.56
CA ASN A 59 -10.73 7.31 -2.33
C ASN A 59 -9.34 6.90 -1.83
N GLU A 60 -8.37 7.80 -1.99
CA GLU A 60 -6.97 7.58 -1.59
C GLU A 60 -6.83 7.42 -0.08
N GLU A 61 -7.67 8.14 0.67
CA GLU A 61 -7.57 8.25 2.12
C GLU A 61 -7.83 6.92 2.81
N ASP A 62 -8.90 6.23 2.45
CA ASP A 62 -9.25 4.92 2.98
C ASP A 62 -8.19 3.88 2.59
N ALA A 63 -7.69 3.93 1.36
CA ALA A 63 -6.65 3.02 0.89
C ALA A 63 -5.34 3.21 1.68
N CYS A 64 -4.94 4.47 1.92
CA CYS A 64 -3.75 4.77 2.70
C CYS A 64 -3.91 4.39 4.19
N LEU A 65 -5.08 4.65 4.77
CA LEU A 65 -5.40 4.23 6.14
C LEU A 65 -5.32 2.71 6.29
N TYR A 66 -5.82 1.96 5.31
CA TYR A 66 -5.73 0.51 5.30
C TYR A 66 -4.28 0.00 5.29
N ILE A 67 -3.41 0.59 4.46
CA ILE A 67 -1.98 0.22 4.43
C ILE A 67 -1.31 0.52 5.79
N TYR A 68 -1.59 1.67 6.37
CA TYR A 68 -1.04 2.02 7.68
C TYR A 68 -1.41 1.00 8.77
N GLU A 69 -2.70 0.63 8.85
CA GLU A 69 -3.15 -0.37 9.83
C GLU A 69 -2.62 -1.77 9.54
N LEU A 70 -2.40 -2.13 8.27
CA LEU A 70 -1.75 -3.40 7.88
C LEU A 70 -0.34 -3.51 8.48
N PHE A 71 0.50 -2.50 8.26
CA PHE A 71 1.88 -2.49 8.79
C PHE A 71 1.93 -2.34 10.32
N LYS A 72 1.00 -1.58 10.89
CA LYS A 72 0.89 -1.41 12.34
C LYS A 72 0.46 -2.70 13.05
N SER A 73 -0.40 -3.50 12.43
CA SER A 73 -0.88 -4.77 13.00
C SER A 73 0.11 -5.93 12.86
N ASN A 74 1.04 -5.85 11.90
CA ASN A 74 2.08 -6.86 11.68
C ASN A 74 3.34 -6.64 12.55
N LYS A 75 3.30 -5.68 13.48
CA LYS A 75 4.35 -5.41 14.46
C LYS A 75 4.01 -5.97 15.83
#